data_AF-A0A838U5U3-F1
#
_entry.id   AF-A0A838U5U3-F1
#
_cell.length_a   1.000
_cell.length_b   1.000
_cell.length_c   1.000
_cell.angle_alpha   90.00
_cell.angle_beta   90.00
_cell.angle_gamma   90.00
#
_symmetry.space_group_name_H-M   'P 1'
#
loop_
_entity.id
_entity.type
_entity.pdbx_description
1 polymer ?
#
loop_
_entity_poly.entity_id
_entity_poly.type
_entity_poly.pdbx_seq_one_letter_code
_entity_poly.pdbx_strand_id
1 'polypeptide(L)'
;MCNHQKNINKSGNKKIENINEKIKKQKLNIIKEQRKKPKKNPEKIKKMKENLKKLKSKKSLMVELKNISLGTSKVNYIDPRITVSFLKKHNIPVEKIFQKTLQEKFRWAFDMDENFVF
;
A
#
# COMPACT_ATOMS: atom_id res chain seq x y z
N MET A 1 -17.89 10.95 -9.75
CA MET A 1 -16.54 10.30 -9.72
C MET A 1 -15.72 10.80 -10.90
N CYS A 2 -14.46 11.21 -10.71
CA CYS A 2 -13.65 11.93 -11.71
C CYS A 2 -13.08 11.10 -12.89
N ASN A 3 -13.59 9.89 -13.14
CA ASN A 3 -13.20 8.98 -14.25
C ASN A 3 -11.72 8.99 -14.68
N HIS A 4 -10.77 9.04 -13.73
CA HIS A 4 -9.33 9.09 -14.02
C HIS A 4 -8.78 7.70 -14.38
N GLN A 5 -9.09 7.21 -15.57
CA GLN A 5 -8.58 5.94 -16.08
C GLN A 5 -7.21 6.11 -16.75
N LYS A 6 -6.39 5.06 -16.72
CA LYS A 6 -5.11 4.99 -17.44
C LYS A 6 -4.99 3.66 -18.18
N ASN A 7 -4.25 3.69 -19.28
CA ASN A 7 -3.91 2.47 -20.00
C ASN A 7 -3.05 1.54 -19.15
N ILE A 8 -3.33 0.24 -19.28
CA ILE A 8 -2.57 -0.81 -18.62
C ILE A 8 -1.19 -0.89 -19.28
N ASN A 9 -0.13 -0.59 -18.53
CA ASN A 9 1.23 -0.71 -19.04
C ASN A 9 1.84 -2.10 -18.79
N LYS A 10 2.73 -2.55 -19.69
CA LYS A 10 3.44 -3.83 -19.58
C LYS A 10 4.26 -3.94 -18.28
N SER A 11 4.81 -2.82 -17.79
CA SER A 11 5.58 -2.75 -16.55
C SER A 11 4.75 -3.11 -15.31
N GLY A 12 3.49 -2.67 -15.23
CA GLY A 12 2.57 -3.00 -14.15
C GLY A 12 2.24 -4.50 -14.11
N ASN A 13 2.01 -5.10 -15.28
CA ASN A 13 1.81 -6.55 -15.40
C ASN A 13 3.04 -7.34 -14.90
N LYS A 14 4.23 -6.94 -15.34
CA LYS A 14 5.50 -7.56 -14.89
C LYS A 14 5.67 -7.47 -13.37
N LYS A 15 5.29 -6.36 -12.75
CA LYS A 15 5.32 -6.20 -11.29
C LYS A 15 4.35 -7.15 -10.58
N ILE A 16 3.13 -7.32 -11.11
CA ILE A 16 2.13 -8.25 -10.56
C ILE A 16 2.63 -9.69 -10.67
N GLU A 17 3.25 -10.06 -11.79
CA GLU A 17 3.86 -11.36 -12.01
C GLU A 17 4.99 -11.65 -11.02
N ASN A 18 5.92 -10.70 -10.84
CA ASN A 18 6.97 -10.81 -9.84
C ASN A 18 6.42 -11.02 -8.41
N ILE A 19 5.31 -10.36 -8.06
CA ILE A 19 4.65 -10.57 -6.77
C ILE A 19 4.03 -11.97 -6.69
N ASN A 20 3.45 -12.47 -7.77
CA ASN A 20 2.91 -13.84 -7.83
C ASN A 20 4.00 -14.88 -7.59
N GLU A 21 5.17 -14.72 -8.21
CA GLU A 21 6.31 -15.61 -7.98
C GLU A 21 6.78 -15.57 -6.52
N LYS A 22 6.88 -14.38 -5.93
CA LYS A 22 7.23 -14.24 -4.51
C LYS A 22 6.21 -14.93 -3.60
N ILE A 23 4.92 -14.82 -3.89
CA ILE A 23 3.84 -15.52 -3.18
C ILE A 23 4.01 -17.04 -3.31
N LYS A 24 4.27 -17.57 -4.52
CA LYS A 24 4.51 -19.00 -4.74
C LYS A 24 5.71 -19.49 -3.93
N LYS A 25 6.85 -18.82 -4.05
CA LYS A 25 8.09 -19.14 -3.30
C LYS A 25 7.84 -19.13 -1.79
N GLN A 26 7.11 -18.13 -1.28
CA GLN A 26 6.83 -18.02 0.15
C GLN A 26 5.88 -19.10 0.67
N LYS A 27 4.88 -19.50 -0.11
CA LYS A 27 4.03 -20.66 0.22
C LYS A 27 4.85 -21.94 0.32
N LEU A 28 5.75 -22.19 -0.64
CA LEU A 28 6.63 -23.36 -0.62
C LEU A 28 7.54 -23.35 0.62
N ASN A 29 8.11 -22.21 0.98
CA ASN A 29 8.95 -22.08 2.18
C ASN A 29 8.18 -22.37 3.47
N ILE A 30 6.92 -21.93 3.56
CA ILE A 30 6.05 -22.24 4.70
C ILE A 30 5.82 -23.75 4.79
N ILE A 31 5.53 -24.43 3.68
CA ILE A 31 5.31 -25.88 3.64
C ILE A 31 6.60 -26.62 4.05
N LYS A 32 7.75 -26.21 3.52
CA LYS A 32 9.06 -26.78 3.87
C LYS A 32 9.35 -26.64 5.37
N GLU A 33 9.11 -25.46 5.94
CA GLU A 33 9.35 -25.22 7.36
C GLU A 33 8.38 -26.00 8.26
N GLN A 34 7.12 -26.22 7.82
CA GLN A 34 6.15 -27.07 8.53
C GLN A 34 6.51 -28.55 8.51
N ARG A 35 7.24 -29.01 7.48
CA ARG A 35 7.65 -30.41 7.30
C ARG A 35 8.96 -30.78 8.01
N LYS A 36 9.76 -29.80 8.44
CA LYS A 36 11.00 -30.07 9.19
C LYS A 36 10.70 -30.81 10.51
N LYS A 37 11.36 -31.94 10.71
CA LYS A 37 11.44 -32.70 11.97
C LYS A 37 12.92 -32.79 12.41
N PRO A 38 13.26 -32.73 13.71
CA PRO A 38 12.35 -32.67 14.87
C PRO A 38 11.93 -31.23 15.27
N LYS A 39 12.70 -30.19 14.91
CA LYS A 39 12.44 -28.81 15.33
C LYS A 39 11.62 -28.03 14.30
N LYS A 40 10.32 -27.90 14.55
CA LYS A 40 9.46 -26.89 13.91
C LYS A 40 9.62 -25.58 14.67
N ASN A 41 9.85 -24.47 13.97
CA ASN A 41 9.86 -23.13 14.59
C ASN A 41 8.51 -22.43 14.32
N PRO A 42 7.55 -22.46 15.28
CA PRO A 42 6.22 -21.91 15.09
C PRO A 42 6.23 -20.39 14.87
N GLU A 43 7.11 -19.65 15.54
CA GLU A 43 7.23 -18.19 15.38
C GLU A 43 7.67 -17.81 13.98
N LYS A 44 8.65 -18.54 13.44
CA LYS A 44 9.12 -18.34 12.06
C LYS A 44 8.01 -18.60 11.05
N ILE A 45 7.21 -19.65 11.26
CA ILE A 45 6.06 -19.96 10.40
C ILE A 45 5.00 -18.84 10.51
N LYS A 46 4.72 -18.33 11.71
CA LYS A 46 3.80 -17.22 11.93
C LYS A 46 4.25 -15.97 11.17
N LYS A 47 5.52 -15.57 11.33
CA LYS A 47 6.12 -14.44 10.60
C LYS A 47 6.05 -14.62 9.08
N MET A 48 6.32 -15.83 8.59
CA MET A 48 6.20 -16.14 7.17
C MET A 48 4.76 -16.02 6.65
N LYS A 49 3.76 -16.46 7.43
CA LYS A 49 2.33 -16.34 7.10
C LYS A 49 1.87 -14.87 7.09
N GLU A 50 2.32 -14.06 8.04
CA GLU A 50 2.03 -12.61 8.07
C GLU A 50 2.60 -11.90 6.84
N ASN A 51 3.85 -12.18 6.50
CA ASN A 51 4.47 -11.64 5.29
C ASN A 51 3.73 -12.10 4.01
N LEU A 52 3.25 -13.34 3.97
CA LEU A 52 2.42 -13.83 2.87
C LEU A 52 1.10 -13.06 2.77
N LYS A 53 0.46 -12.75 3.90
CA LYS A 53 -0.76 -11.93 3.94
C LYS A 53 -0.49 -10.53 3.36
N LYS A 54 0.59 -9.87 3.78
CA LYS A 54 1.01 -8.55 3.26
C LYS A 54 1.23 -8.58 1.74
N LEU A 55 1.89 -9.61 1.20
CA LEU A 55 2.11 -9.75 -0.25
C LEU A 55 0.80 -9.95 -1.03
N LYS A 56 -0.13 -10.75 -0.50
CA LYS A 56 -1.45 -10.95 -1.12
C LYS A 56 -2.26 -9.65 -1.16
N SER A 57 -2.31 -8.91 -0.04
CA SER A 57 -2.98 -7.61 0.01
C SER A 57 -2.38 -6.61 -0.99
N LYS A 58 -1.04 -6.56 -1.07
CA LYS A 58 -0.34 -5.71 -2.05
C LYS A 58 -0.68 -6.09 -3.50
N LYS A 59 -0.80 -7.38 -3.80
CA LYS A 59 -1.22 -7.86 -5.12
C LYS A 59 -2.65 -7.41 -5.43
N SER A 60 -3.60 -7.64 -4.52
CA SER A 60 -5.02 -7.27 -4.73
C SER A 60 -5.14 -5.80 -5.08
N LEU A 61 -4.54 -4.95 -4.25
CA LEU A 61 -4.52 -3.51 -4.43
C LEU A 61 -3.92 -3.10 -5.79
N MET A 62 -2.83 -3.73 -6.22
CA MET A 62 -2.22 -3.44 -7.53
C MET A 62 -3.12 -3.85 -8.71
N VAL A 63 -3.88 -4.94 -8.57
CA VAL A 63 -4.81 -5.40 -9.60
C VAL A 63 -6.02 -4.49 -9.69
N GLU A 64 -6.59 -4.11 -8.55
CA GLU A 64 -7.73 -3.18 -8.47
C GLU A 64 -7.38 -1.80 -9.01
N LEU A 65 -6.20 -1.28 -8.72
CA LEU A 65 -5.74 0.05 -9.15
C LEU A 65 -5.06 0.06 -10.53
N LYS A 66 -5.06 -1.06 -11.24
CA LYS A 66 -4.22 -1.27 -12.43
C LYS A 66 -4.56 -0.29 -13.56
N ASN A 67 -5.83 0.05 -13.72
CA ASN A 67 -6.37 0.96 -14.73
C ASN A 67 -6.73 2.35 -14.15
N ILE A 68 -6.36 2.66 -12.91
CA ILE A 68 -6.74 3.92 -12.24
C ILE A 68 -5.51 4.81 -12.05
N SER A 69 -5.65 6.10 -12.38
CA SER A 69 -4.66 7.14 -12.07
C SER A 69 -5.05 7.87 -10.78
N LEU A 70 -4.30 7.63 -9.70
CA LEU A 70 -4.55 8.24 -8.39
C LEU A 70 -3.91 9.63 -8.21
N GLY A 71 -2.98 10.01 -9.09
CA GLY A 71 -2.22 11.25 -8.95
C GLY A 71 -3.11 12.48 -9.10
N THR A 72 -3.92 12.52 -10.15
CA THR A 72 -4.75 13.69 -10.48
C THR A 72 -5.80 13.97 -9.39
N SER A 73 -6.51 12.94 -8.92
CA SER A 73 -7.48 13.08 -7.83
C SER A 73 -6.81 13.57 -6.55
N LYS A 74 -5.69 12.94 -6.16
CA LYS A 74 -4.94 13.30 -4.95
C LYS A 74 -4.48 14.76 -4.92
N VAL A 75 -4.08 15.31 -6.06
CA VAL A 75 -3.45 16.63 -6.12
C VAL A 75 -4.45 17.76 -6.37
N ASN A 76 -5.55 17.48 -7.08
CA ASN A 76 -6.42 18.53 -7.59
C ASN A 76 -7.87 18.46 -7.08
N TYR A 77 -8.31 17.31 -6.58
CA TYR A 77 -9.73 17.08 -6.29
C TYR A 77 -10.01 16.59 -4.87
N ILE A 78 -8.97 16.25 -4.11
CA ILE A 78 -9.09 15.92 -2.69
C ILE A 78 -8.56 17.11 -1.90
N ASP A 79 -9.36 17.64 -0.98
CA ASP A 79 -8.90 18.67 -0.06
C ASP A 79 -7.77 18.10 0.82
N PRO A 80 -6.55 18.66 0.77
CA PRO A 80 -5.42 18.13 1.52
C PRO A 80 -5.66 18.14 3.03
N ARG A 81 -6.52 19.03 3.55
CA ARG A 81 -6.85 19.13 4.98
C ARG A 81 -7.57 17.88 5.50
N ILE A 82 -8.43 17.27 4.68
CA ILE A 82 -9.07 15.98 4.99
C ILE A 82 -7.99 14.93 5.23
N THR A 83 -6.97 14.90 4.34
CA THR A 83 -5.88 13.93 4.46
C THR A 83 -5.00 14.24 5.67
N VAL A 84 -4.65 15.51 5.91
CA VAL A 84 -3.82 15.93 7.05
C VAL A 84 -4.49 15.59 8.39
N SER A 85 -5.77 15.91 8.53
CA SER A 85 -6.57 15.61 9.73
C SER A 85 -6.55 14.11 10.02
N PHE A 86 -6.81 13.28 9.00
CA PHE A 86 -6.73 11.82 9.11
C PHE A 86 -5.33 11.33 9.54
N LEU A 87 -4.26 11.92 9.01
CA LEU A 87 -2.89 11.55 9.36
C LEU A 87 -2.55 11.89 10.80
N LYS A 88 -2.97 13.07 11.29
CA LYS A 88 -2.80 13.47 12.70
C LYS A 88 -3.55 12.53 13.63
N LYS A 89 -4.84 12.30 13.36
CA LYS A 89 -5.71 11.42 14.15
C LYS A 89 -5.16 10.00 14.34
N HIS A 90 -4.43 9.48 13.34
CA HIS A 90 -3.87 8.13 13.37
C HIS A 90 -2.35 8.09 13.59
N ASN A 91 -1.71 9.21 13.93
CA ASN A 91 -0.26 9.32 14.10
C ASN A 91 0.54 8.74 12.92
N ILE A 92 0.09 9.02 11.69
CA ILE A 92 0.74 8.53 10.47
C ILE A 92 1.68 9.62 9.94
N PRO A 93 2.98 9.32 9.72
CA PRO A 93 3.93 10.27 9.15
C PRO A 93 3.49 10.77 7.76
N VAL A 94 3.55 12.09 7.56
CA VAL A 94 3.08 12.76 6.33
C VAL A 94 3.84 12.33 5.08
N GLU A 95 5.10 11.94 5.23
CA GLU A 95 6.00 11.48 4.16
C GLU A 95 5.50 10.18 3.51
N LYS A 96 4.64 9.43 4.21
CA LYS A 96 4.03 8.20 3.66
C LYS A 96 2.98 8.50 2.58
N ILE A 97 2.37 9.69 2.60
CA ILE A 97 1.28 10.07 1.68
C ILE A 97 1.67 11.20 0.73
N PHE A 98 2.32 12.25 1.26
CA PHE A 98 2.78 13.42 0.52
C PHE A 98 4.30 13.38 0.32
N GLN A 99 4.73 13.40 -0.93
CA GLN A 99 6.13 13.64 -1.30
C GLN A 99 6.50 15.10 -0.99
N LYS A 100 7.79 15.41 -0.82
CA LYS A 100 8.29 16.75 -0.44
C LYS A 100 7.64 17.89 -1.24
N THR A 101 7.56 17.75 -2.56
CA THR A 101 6.93 18.74 -3.46
C THR A 101 5.45 18.97 -3.17
N LEU A 102 4.71 17.94 -2.76
CA LEU A 102 3.31 18.06 -2.35
C LEU A 102 3.16 18.63 -0.94
N GLN A 103 4.12 18.38 -0.05
CA GLN A 103 4.13 19.00 1.28
C GLN A 103 4.33 20.51 1.17
N GLU A 104 5.24 20.96 0.30
CA GLU A 104 5.43 22.37 0.00
C GLU A 104 4.17 23.00 -0.61
N LYS A 105 3.56 22.35 -1.60
CA LYS A 105 2.32 22.80 -2.23
C LYS A 105 1.15 22.92 -1.24
N PHE A 106 1.04 21.98 -0.30
CA PHE A 106 -0.06 21.91 0.67
C PHE A 106 0.33 22.38 2.06
N ARG A 107 1.38 23.19 2.19
CA ARG A 107 1.88 23.67 3.49
C ARG A 107 0.77 24.35 4.31
N TRP A 108 -0.08 25.12 3.65
CA TRP A 108 -1.24 25.79 4.26
C TRP A 108 -2.25 24.84 4.91
N ALA A 109 -2.27 23.56 4.52
CA ALA A 109 -3.18 22.56 5.08
C ALA A 109 -2.60 21.87 6.33
N PHE A 110 -1.31 22.04 6.64
CA PHE A 110 -0.64 21.28 7.71
C PHE A 110 -0.95 21.81 9.11
N ASP A 111 -1.41 23.05 9.22
CA ASP A 111 -1.81 23.66 10.50
C ASP A 111 -3.20 23.20 10.97
N MET A 112 -3.90 22.38 10.18
CA MET A 112 -5.27 21.91 10.49
C MET A 112 -5.36 20.92 11.65
N ASP A 113 -6.45 21.01 12.41
CA ASP A 113 -6.77 20.08 13.49
C ASP A 113 -7.15 18.67 12.98
N GLU A 114 -6.99 17.65 13.84
CA GLU A 114 -7.39 16.26 13.61
C GLU A 114 -8.91 16.02 13.56
N ASN A 115 -9.70 17.01 13.96
CA ASN A 115 -11.17 16.98 13.95
C ASN A 115 -11.78 17.74 12.77
N PHE A 116 -10.96 18.14 11.78
CA PHE A 116 -11.47 18.82 10.59
C PHE A 116 -12.49 17.96 9.82
N VAL A 117 -13.63 18.57 9.47
CA VAL A 117 -14.68 18.02 8.61
C VAL A 117 -14.87 18.96 7.42
N PHE A 118 -14.94 18.40 6.21
CA PHE A 118 -15.12 19.12 4.95
C PHE A 118 -16.59 19.27 4.59
#